data_AF-G7PKS7-F1
#
_entry.id   AF-G7PKS7-F1
#
_cell.length_a   1.000
_cell.length_b   1.000
_cell.length_c   1.000
_cell.angle_alpha   90.00
_cell.angle_beta   90.00
_cell.angle_gamma   90.00
#
_symmetry.space_group_name_H-M   'P 1'
#
loop_
_entity.id
_entity.type
_entity.pdbx_description
1 polymer ?
#
loop_
_entity_poly.entity_id
_entity_poly.type
_entity_poly.pdbx_seq_one_letter_code
_entity_poly.pdbx_strand_id
1 'polypeptide(L)'
;FCKRHQIKSSSNIPCVPKDLLMMSEFVLPRFIFCLIQYLREGYNEPAADGPSEKDLNKVLQLLEPQISFLEDLTKMGGAMRSVLTQVLTNQQNYKDLTSGLGENACVKKSHEKYLIALKSSGLTYPEDKLVYGVQEPSAGTSSLAVQGFVGATGTLGQVDSSDEDDQDGSQGLGKRKRVKLSSGTKADQSIMDVLKHKSFLEELLFWTIKYEFPQKMVTFLLNMLPDQEYKVAFTKTFVQHYAFIMKTLKKSHESDTMSNRIVHISVQLFSNEELARQVTEECQLLDIMVTVLLYMMESCLIKSELQGNSEL
;
A
#
# COMPACT_ATOMS: atom_id res chain seq x y z
N PHE A 1 28.62 -42.44 0.99
CA PHE A 1 28.10 -41.90 2.27
C PHE A 1 28.77 -42.61 3.44
N CYS A 2 29.46 -41.88 4.33
CA CYS A 2 30.25 -42.44 5.43
C CYS A 2 29.42 -42.57 6.72
N LYS A 3 29.47 -43.74 7.37
CA LYS A 3 28.73 -44.09 8.61
C LYS A 3 29.19 -43.33 9.88
N ARG A 4 30.10 -42.36 9.76
CA ARG A 4 30.49 -41.46 10.89
C ARG A 4 29.66 -40.19 10.99
N HIS A 5 28.78 -39.90 10.03
CA HIS A 5 27.91 -38.71 10.06
C HIS A 5 26.52 -38.96 10.67
N GLN A 6 26.34 -40.04 11.45
CA GLN A 6 25.04 -40.41 11.99
C GLN A 6 25.02 -40.40 13.53
N ILE A 7 25.56 -39.36 14.18
CA ILE A 7 25.36 -39.14 15.62
C ILE A 7 25.27 -37.64 15.93
N LYS A 8 24.04 -37.18 16.22
CA LYS A 8 23.65 -36.07 17.12
C LYS A 8 24.32 -34.69 16.90
N SER A 9 23.65 -33.79 16.18
CA SER A 9 23.97 -32.35 16.20
C SER A 9 22.72 -31.46 16.24
N SER A 10 21.73 -31.80 17.07
CA SER A 10 20.51 -31.00 17.25
C SER A 10 20.37 -30.38 18.64
N SER A 11 21.42 -30.29 19.45
CA SER A 11 21.26 -29.83 20.84
C SER A 11 22.28 -28.84 21.38
N ASN A 12 23.18 -28.27 20.59
CA ASN A 12 24.07 -27.18 21.05
C ASN A 12 24.46 -26.27 19.88
N ILE A 13 23.47 -25.58 19.30
CA ILE A 13 23.78 -24.34 18.58
C ILE A 13 24.07 -23.31 19.68
N PRO A 14 25.28 -22.72 19.78
CA PRO A 14 25.53 -21.64 20.72
C PRO A 14 24.51 -20.54 20.46
N CYS A 15 23.63 -20.28 21.43
CA CYS A 15 22.75 -19.12 21.37
C CYS A 15 23.66 -17.89 21.39
N VAL A 16 23.56 -17.04 20.36
CA VAL A 16 24.33 -15.80 20.28
C VAL A 16 24.12 -15.03 21.57
N PRO A 17 25.18 -14.49 22.21
CA PRO A 17 25.05 -13.77 23.47
C PRO A 17 23.96 -12.71 23.37
N LYS A 18 22.91 -12.84 24.21
CA LYS A 18 21.73 -11.98 24.16
C LYS A 18 22.11 -10.50 24.27
N ASP A 19 23.17 -10.19 25.02
CA ASP A 19 23.64 -8.82 25.24
C ASP A 19 24.17 -8.14 23.95
N LEU A 20 24.77 -8.90 23.03
CA LEU A 20 25.22 -8.39 21.72
C LEU A 20 24.03 -8.11 20.79
N LEU A 21 23.00 -8.96 20.86
CA LEU A 21 21.77 -8.76 20.10
C LEU A 21 20.94 -7.61 20.69
N MET A 22 20.88 -7.46 22.01
CA MET A 22 20.16 -6.35 22.65
C MET A 22 20.69 -4.98 22.19
N MET A 23 22.01 -4.79 22.10
CA MET A 23 22.57 -3.55 21.56
C MET A 23 22.11 -3.30 20.12
N SER A 24 22.05 -4.35 19.32
CA SER A 24 21.55 -4.29 17.94
C SER A 24 20.04 -3.99 17.90
N GLU A 25 19.25 -4.58 18.79
CA GLU A 25 17.80 -4.34 18.94
C GLU A 25 17.46 -2.90 19.33
N PHE A 26 18.36 -2.16 20.00
CA PHE A 26 18.16 -0.75 20.30
C PHE A 26 18.70 0.20 19.22
N VAL A 27 19.82 -0.16 18.57
CA VAL A 27 20.47 0.69 17.56
C VAL A 27 19.75 0.59 16.21
N LEU A 28 19.34 -0.60 15.79
CA LEU A 28 18.76 -0.83 14.46
C LEU A 28 17.43 -0.11 14.23
N PRO A 29 16.46 -0.07 15.18
CA PRO A 29 15.25 0.71 14.99
C PRO A 29 15.54 2.18 14.71
N ARG A 30 16.51 2.77 15.43
CA ARG A 30 16.93 4.17 15.23
C ARG A 30 17.64 4.34 13.89
N PHE A 31 18.50 3.40 13.51
CA PHE A 31 19.20 3.41 12.23
C PHE A 31 18.21 3.34 11.05
N ILE A 32 17.26 2.41 11.09
CA ILE A 32 16.22 2.26 10.06
C ILE A 32 15.30 3.48 10.03
N PHE A 33 14.92 4.02 11.18
CA PHE A 33 14.16 5.26 11.24
C PHE A 33 14.93 6.45 10.64
N CYS A 34 16.24 6.53 10.86
CA CYS A 34 17.10 7.53 10.22
C CYS A 34 17.09 7.37 8.69
N LEU A 35 17.26 6.15 8.17
CA LEU A 35 17.15 5.85 6.75
C LEU A 35 15.80 6.33 6.18
N ILE A 36 14.69 6.01 6.84
CA ILE A 36 13.35 6.44 6.45
C ILE A 36 13.25 7.96 6.45
N GLN A 37 13.76 8.66 7.46
CA GLN A 37 13.74 10.12 7.50
C GLN A 37 14.49 10.75 6.33
N TYR A 38 15.62 10.19 5.91
CA TYR A 38 16.33 10.65 4.72
C TYR A 38 15.51 10.42 3.44
N LEU A 39 14.82 9.29 3.32
CA LEU A 39 13.90 9.04 2.20
C LEU A 39 12.73 10.03 2.19
N ARG A 40 12.16 10.33 3.37
CA ARG A 40 11.09 11.34 3.51
C ARG A 40 11.55 12.72 3.06
N GLU A 41 12.73 13.13 3.51
CA GLU A 41 13.24 14.49 3.27
C GLU A 41 13.70 14.68 1.83
N GLY A 42 14.34 13.65 1.27
CA GLY A 42 14.86 13.64 -0.09
C GLY A 42 13.82 13.44 -1.18
N TYR A 43 12.60 13.01 -0.85
CA TYR A 43 11.54 12.84 -1.84
C TYR A 43 10.84 14.17 -2.14
N ASN A 44 10.73 14.49 -3.42
CA ASN A 44 9.87 15.55 -3.92
C ASN A 44 8.99 14.95 -5.02
N GLU A 45 7.68 15.24 -4.98
CA GLU A 45 6.77 14.77 -6.03
C GLU A 45 7.21 15.39 -7.36
N PRO A 46 7.40 14.60 -8.43
CA PRO A 46 7.78 15.13 -9.73
C PRO A 46 6.64 16.00 -10.27
N ALA A 47 6.81 17.33 -10.21
CA ALA A 47 5.92 18.27 -10.88
C ALA A 47 6.17 18.22 -12.40
N ALA A 48 5.20 18.70 -13.20
CA ALA A 48 5.34 18.82 -14.66
C ALA A 48 6.56 19.68 -15.08
N ASP A 49 7.00 20.58 -14.18
CA ASP A 49 8.25 21.35 -14.25
C ASP A 49 9.14 21.05 -13.01
N GLY A 50 9.26 19.77 -12.65
CA GLY A 50 9.80 19.28 -11.37
C GLY A 50 11.33 19.08 -11.29
N PRO A 51 11.84 18.80 -10.07
CA PRO A 51 13.26 18.53 -9.83
C PRO A 51 13.72 17.34 -10.68
N SER A 52 14.95 17.44 -11.20
CA SER A 52 15.49 16.45 -12.13
C SER A 52 15.48 15.07 -11.46
N GLU A 53 15.13 14.00 -12.19
CA GLU A 53 15.37 12.60 -11.82
C GLU A 53 16.78 12.38 -11.19
N LYS A 54 17.75 13.22 -11.60
CA LYS A 54 19.09 13.31 -11.03
C LYS A 54 19.10 13.58 -9.51
N ASP A 55 18.13 14.28 -8.95
CA ASP A 55 18.07 14.61 -7.53
C ASP A 55 17.54 13.44 -6.68
N LEU A 56 16.55 12.69 -7.17
CA LEU A 56 16.12 11.43 -6.52
C LEU A 56 17.26 10.40 -6.52
N ASN A 57 17.94 10.27 -7.66
CA ASN A 57 19.09 9.37 -7.80
C ASN A 57 20.26 9.76 -6.86
N LYS A 58 20.52 11.06 -6.65
CA LYS A 58 21.52 11.53 -5.67
C LYS A 58 21.19 11.12 -4.24
N VAL A 59 19.91 11.21 -3.84
CA VAL A 59 19.47 10.78 -2.50
C VAL A 59 19.71 9.28 -2.32
N LEU A 60 19.38 8.48 -3.33
CA LEU A 60 19.61 7.03 -3.30
C LEU A 60 21.10 6.67 -3.25
N GLN A 61 21.96 7.38 -3.99
CA GLN A 61 23.42 7.20 -3.91
C GLN A 61 23.97 7.55 -2.53
N LEU A 62 23.47 8.62 -1.91
CA LEU A 62 23.88 9.00 -0.55
C LEU A 62 23.47 7.96 0.50
N LEU A 63 22.35 7.26 0.27
CA LEU A 63 21.80 6.22 1.14
C LEU A 63 22.36 4.82 0.87
N GLU A 64 23.09 4.64 -0.23
CA GLU A 64 23.62 3.36 -0.65
C GLU A 64 24.52 2.68 0.42
N PRO A 65 25.41 3.40 1.14
CA PRO A 65 26.20 2.79 2.21
C PRO A 65 25.33 2.25 3.36
N GLN A 66 24.25 2.97 3.72
CA GLN A 66 23.34 2.60 4.80
C GLN A 66 22.51 1.38 4.42
N ILE A 67 22.03 1.32 3.17
CA ILE A 67 21.29 0.17 2.65
C ILE A 67 22.22 -1.04 2.49
N SER A 68 23.45 -0.83 2.02
CA SER A 68 24.44 -1.91 1.89
C SER A 68 24.83 -2.48 3.26
N PHE A 69 24.93 -1.64 4.29
CA PHE A 69 25.11 -2.12 5.66
C PHE A 69 23.95 -3.03 6.11
N LEU A 70 22.70 -2.64 5.87
CA LEU A 70 21.54 -3.49 6.17
C LEU A 70 21.58 -4.80 5.37
N GLU A 71 21.95 -4.73 4.10
CA GLU A 71 22.15 -5.91 3.25
C GLU A 71 23.20 -6.85 3.83
N ASP A 72 24.33 -6.34 4.29
CA ASP A 72 25.40 -7.15 4.89
C ASP A 72 24.96 -7.79 6.21
N LEU A 73 24.16 -7.10 7.03
CA LEU A 73 23.53 -7.70 8.20
C LEU A 73 22.64 -8.90 7.84
N THR A 74 21.90 -8.83 6.72
CA THR A 74 21.09 -9.99 6.26
C THR A 74 21.95 -11.21 5.90
N LYS A 75 23.21 -10.99 5.49
CA LYS A 75 24.17 -12.04 5.13
C LYS A 75 24.84 -12.67 6.35
N MET A 76 24.78 -12.04 7.53
CA MET A 76 25.37 -12.56 8.78
C MET A 76 24.66 -13.81 9.33
N GLY A 77 23.53 -14.22 8.74
CA GLY A 77 22.87 -15.49 9.02
C GLY A 77 21.51 -15.34 9.70
N GLY A 78 20.97 -16.45 10.20
CA GLY A 78 19.61 -16.53 10.74
C GLY A 78 19.33 -15.59 11.91
N ALA A 79 20.25 -15.51 12.88
CA ALA A 79 20.06 -14.68 14.08
C ALA A 79 19.89 -13.19 13.76
N MET A 80 20.74 -12.67 12.86
CA MET A 80 20.67 -11.26 12.46
C MET A 80 19.41 -10.98 11.63
N ARG A 81 19.01 -11.92 10.77
CA ARG A 81 17.73 -11.82 10.05
C ARG A 81 16.56 -11.79 11.02
N SER A 82 16.51 -12.66 12.04
CA SER A 82 15.42 -12.63 13.01
C SER A 82 15.38 -11.32 13.82
N VAL A 83 16.53 -10.74 14.19
CA VAL A 83 16.56 -9.40 14.82
C VAL A 83 16.05 -8.33 13.86
N LEU A 84 16.50 -8.32 12.60
CA LEU A 84 16.01 -7.38 11.59
C LEU A 84 14.51 -7.55 11.33
N THR A 85 14.00 -8.78 11.28
CA THR A 85 12.56 -9.07 11.18
C THR A 85 11.82 -8.42 12.32
N GLN A 86 12.22 -8.70 13.56
CA GLN A 86 11.60 -8.10 14.75
C GLN A 86 11.63 -6.58 14.69
N VAL A 87 12.76 -5.98 14.31
CA VAL A 87 12.85 -4.52 14.20
C VAL A 87 11.92 -3.98 13.12
N LEU A 88 11.90 -4.58 11.93
CA LEU A 88 11.12 -4.10 10.78
C LEU A 88 9.61 -4.25 10.97
N THR A 89 9.16 -5.30 11.68
CA THR A 89 7.75 -5.60 11.90
C THR A 89 7.20 -5.08 13.22
N ASN A 90 8.06 -4.64 14.16
CA ASN A 90 7.62 -4.15 15.46
C ASN A 90 6.91 -2.80 15.37
N GLN A 91 5.59 -2.84 15.59
CA GLN A 91 4.73 -1.68 15.51
C GLN A 91 4.94 -0.67 16.64
N GLN A 92 5.38 -1.13 17.81
CA GLN A 92 5.62 -0.26 18.95
C GLN A 92 6.85 0.60 18.73
N ASN A 93 7.95 0.01 18.26
CA ASN A 93 9.16 0.75 17.91
C ASN A 93 8.90 1.81 16.82
N TYR A 94 8.10 1.45 15.81
CA TYR A 94 7.68 2.39 14.78
C TYR A 94 6.90 3.57 15.37
N LYS A 95 5.88 3.28 16.18
CA LYS A 95 5.07 4.32 16.86
C LYS A 95 5.95 5.19 17.74
N ASP A 96 6.76 4.62 18.61
CA ASP A 96 7.59 5.37 19.56
C ASP A 96 8.59 6.28 18.85
N LEU A 97 9.18 5.85 17.73
CA LEU A 97 10.12 6.69 16.98
C LEU A 97 9.43 7.72 16.09
N THR A 98 8.20 7.46 15.63
CA THR A 98 7.41 8.41 14.85
C THR A 98 6.64 9.43 15.70
N SER A 99 6.21 9.07 16.92
CA SER A 99 5.48 9.95 17.83
C SER A 99 6.32 10.51 18.98
N GLY A 100 7.37 9.82 19.40
CA GLY A 100 8.07 10.04 20.66
C GLY A 100 9.27 11.00 20.61
N LEU A 101 9.65 11.52 19.45
CA LEU A 101 10.69 12.56 19.38
C LEU A 101 10.05 13.95 19.40
N GLY A 102 9.63 14.34 20.60
CA GLY A 102 9.29 15.73 20.93
C GLY A 102 10.38 16.69 20.46
N GLU A 103 9.94 17.85 19.95
CA GLU A 103 10.74 19.07 19.72
C GLU A 103 11.61 19.18 18.47
N ASN A 104 11.90 18.11 17.73
CA ASN A 104 12.68 18.25 16.50
C ASN A 104 11.80 18.69 15.31
N ALA A 105 11.83 19.98 14.98
CA ALA A 105 11.09 20.56 13.85
C ALA A 105 11.34 19.82 12.51
N CYS A 106 12.57 19.32 12.31
CA CYS A 106 12.95 18.55 11.13
C CYS A 106 12.16 17.22 11.01
N VAL A 107 11.97 16.50 12.11
CA VAL A 107 11.25 15.21 12.12
C VAL A 107 9.76 15.41 11.84
N LYS A 108 9.18 16.48 12.39
CA LYS A 108 7.79 16.86 12.11
C LYS A 108 7.59 17.23 10.64
N LYS A 109 8.49 18.06 10.09
CA LYS A 109 8.44 18.47 8.69
C LYS A 109 8.60 17.29 7.73
N SER A 110 9.53 16.38 8.00
CA SER A 110 9.71 15.17 7.18
C SER A 110 8.51 14.22 7.29
N HIS A 111 7.89 14.12 8.48
CA HIS A 111 6.66 13.35 8.65
C HIS A 111 5.45 13.98 7.94
N GLU A 112 5.34 15.31 7.91
CA GLU A 112 4.33 16.01 7.09
C GLU A 112 4.51 15.73 5.61
N LYS A 113 5.75 15.76 5.09
CA LYS A 113 6.07 15.34 3.71
C LYS A 113 5.60 13.91 3.43
N TYR A 114 5.85 12.99 4.35
CA TYR A 114 5.35 11.62 4.28
C TYR A 114 3.82 11.58 4.18
N LEU A 115 3.10 12.29 5.05
CA LEU A 115 1.63 12.31 5.04
C LEU A 115 1.06 12.90 3.74
N ILE A 116 1.72 13.93 3.20
CA ILE A 116 1.36 14.51 1.90
C ILE A 116 1.57 13.48 0.78
N ALA A 117 2.74 12.83 0.75
CA ALA A 117 3.06 11.81 -0.24
C ALA A 117 2.12 10.60 -0.17
N LEU A 118 1.65 10.25 1.04
CA LEU A 118 0.70 9.17 1.29
C LEU A 118 -0.71 9.54 0.79
N LYS A 119 -1.17 10.76 1.09
CA LYS A 119 -2.44 11.30 0.58
C LYS A 119 -2.43 11.45 -0.95
N SER A 120 -1.33 11.96 -1.51
CA SER A 120 -1.17 12.10 -2.97
C SER A 120 -1.17 10.74 -3.68
N SER A 121 -0.84 9.69 -2.94
CA SER A 121 -0.81 8.31 -3.39
C SER A 121 -2.19 7.66 -3.49
N GLY A 122 -3.22 8.15 -2.79
CA GLY A 122 -4.58 7.58 -2.83
C GLY A 122 -5.21 7.57 -4.23
N LEU A 123 -5.85 6.47 -4.64
CA LEU A 123 -6.58 6.39 -5.91
C LEU A 123 -7.88 7.22 -5.79
N THR A 124 -8.06 8.18 -6.69
CA THR A 124 -9.33 8.90 -6.87
C THR A 124 -9.85 8.50 -8.25
N TYR A 125 -11.11 8.08 -8.33
CA TYR A 125 -11.73 7.78 -9.61
C TYR A 125 -11.81 9.05 -10.47
N PRO A 126 -11.68 8.96 -11.81
CA PRO A 126 -11.70 10.13 -12.69
C PRO A 126 -13.01 10.93 -12.72
N GLU A 127 -14.09 10.48 -12.09
CA GLU A 127 -15.41 11.13 -12.22
C GLU A 127 -15.60 12.41 -11.38
N ASP A 128 -14.75 12.69 -10.39
CA ASP A 128 -14.93 13.85 -9.49
C ASP A 128 -14.10 15.10 -9.87
N LYS A 129 -13.78 15.29 -11.15
CA LYS A 129 -13.21 16.55 -11.67
C LYS A 129 -14.27 17.47 -12.30
N LEU A 130 -15.40 17.68 -11.61
CA LEU A 130 -16.41 18.63 -12.09
C LEU A 130 -17.15 19.40 -10.99
N VAL A 131 -16.53 19.71 -9.85
CA VAL A 131 -17.05 20.77 -8.95
C VAL A 131 -15.90 21.43 -8.20
N TYR A 132 -15.19 22.38 -8.82
CA TYR A 132 -14.62 23.55 -8.12
C TYR A 132 -14.24 24.60 -9.16
N GLY A 133 -15.17 25.53 -9.37
CA GLY A 133 -15.03 26.62 -10.33
C GLY A 133 -16.27 27.50 -10.35
N VAL A 134 -16.76 27.92 -9.17
CA VAL A 134 -17.68 29.06 -9.09
C VAL A 134 -16.92 30.19 -8.41
N GLN A 135 -16.41 31.08 -9.25
CA GLN A 135 -15.92 32.39 -8.87
C GLN A 135 -17.15 33.31 -8.82
N GLU A 136 -17.56 33.69 -7.61
CA GLU A 136 -18.51 34.80 -7.41
C GLU A 136 -17.86 36.12 -7.84
N PRO A 137 -18.62 37.01 -8.49
CA PRO A 137 -18.63 38.39 -8.06
C PRO A 137 -20.05 38.92 -7.80
N SER A 138 -20.22 39.37 -6.56
CA SER A 138 -20.98 40.53 -6.05
C SER A 138 -21.95 41.28 -6.98
N ALA A 139 -23.15 41.46 -6.43
CA ALA A 139 -23.98 42.70 -6.36
C ALA A 139 -25.36 42.59 -7.02
N GLY A 140 -26.41 42.88 -6.24
CA GLY A 140 -27.73 43.20 -6.80
C GLY A 140 -28.92 42.88 -5.88
N THR A 141 -29.23 43.82 -5.00
CA THR A 141 -30.55 44.18 -4.44
C THR A 141 -31.79 43.51 -5.06
N SER A 142 -32.67 42.91 -4.24
CA SER A 142 -34.06 43.39 -4.03
C SER A 142 -34.88 42.47 -3.10
N SER A 143 -35.84 43.12 -2.44
CA SER A 143 -36.72 42.73 -1.33
C SER A 143 -37.88 41.76 -1.60
N LEU A 144 -38.51 41.33 -0.49
CA LEU A 144 -39.95 40.97 -0.29
C LEU A 144 -40.38 39.61 -0.87
N ALA A 145 -41.20 38.74 -0.26
CA ALA A 145 -42.12 38.77 0.90
C ALA A 145 -42.39 37.28 1.30
N VAL A 146 -42.50 36.93 2.60
CA VAL A 146 -43.74 36.64 3.38
C VAL A 146 -44.31 35.19 3.28
N GLN A 147 -44.62 34.67 4.50
CA GLN A 147 -45.50 33.53 4.88
C GLN A 147 -44.99 32.11 4.60
N GLY A 148 -44.82 31.22 5.60
CA GLY A 148 -45.79 30.71 6.60
C GLY A 148 -46.05 29.24 6.20
N PHE A 149 -45.95 28.18 7.01
CA PHE A 149 -46.54 27.90 8.32
C PHE A 149 -45.96 26.55 8.84
N VAL A 150 -45.88 26.42 10.17
CA VAL A 150 -46.02 25.25 11.09
C VAL A 150 -46.36 23.89 10.40
N GLY A 151 -45.73 22.74 10.66
CA GLY A 151 -45.19 22.13 11.87
C GLY A 151 -46.06 20.92 12.26
N ALA A 152 -45.50 19.69 12.36
CA ALA A 152 -46.04 18.60 13.18
C ALA A 152 -45.10 17.38 13.22
N THR A 153 -44.80 16.97 14.45
CA THR A 153 -44.13 15.76 14.94
C THR A 153 -45.10 14.56 15.03
N GLY A 154 -44.58 13.32 15.05
CA GLY A 154 -45.29 12.10 15.49
C GLY A 154 -44.81 10.84 14.76
N THR A 155 -43.85 10.05 15.26
CA THR A 155 -43.95 8.93 16.25
C THR A 155 -44.38 7.57 15.66
N LEU A 156 -43.45 6.60 15.74
CA LEU A 156 -43.50 5.13 15.90
C LEU A 156 -44.65 4.23 15.36
N GLY A 157 -44.24 3.05 14.87
CA GLY A 157 -44.99 1.79 14.88
C GLY A 157 -44.65 0.89 13.67
N GLN A 158 -43.76 -0.11 13.78
CA GLN A 158 -44.02 -1.50 14.22
C GLN A 158 -44.70 -2.35 13.11
N VAL A 159 -43.97 -3.17 12.32
CA VAL A 159 -43.62 -4.61 12.46
C VAL A 159 -44.60 -5.58 11.77
N ASP A 160 -43.98 -6.50 11.00
CA ASP A 160 -44.34 -7.87 10.55
C ASP A 160 -45.55 -8.20 9.66
N SER A 161 -45.27 -9.02 8.62
CA SER A 161 -45.76 -10.40 8.39
C SER A 161 -45.74 -10.68 6.87
N SER A 162 -44.93 -11.59 6.30
CA SER A 162 -44.95 -13.08 6.33
C SER A 162 -45.98 -13.73 5.37
N ASP A 163 -45.49 -14.80 4.73
CA ASP A 163 -46.17 -15.94 4.05
C ASP A 163 -46.42 -15.82 2.52
N GLU A 164 -45.72 -16.60 1.66
CA GLU A 164 -45.93 -18.03 1.25
C GLU A 164 -47.23 -18.15 0.41
N ASP A 165 -47.36 -18.79 -0.74
CA ASP A 165 -46.66 -19.92 -1.37
C ASP A 165 -47.16 -20.07 -2.86
N ASP A 166 -46.68 -21.11 -3.54
CA ASP A 166 -47.26 -21.83 -4.73
C ASP A 166 -46.66 -21.70 -6.16
N GLN A 167 -45.86 -22.73 -6.48
CA GLN A 167 -45.92 -23.67 -7.62
C GLN A 167 -46.16 -23.17 -9.06
N ASP A 168 -45.17 -23.40 -9.94
CA ASP A 168 -45.35 -24.22 -11.17
C ASP A 168 -43.99 -24.69 -11.73
N GLY A 169 -43.99 -25.89 -12.30
CA GLY A 169 -42.82 -26.59 -12.78
C GLY A 169 -42.41 -26.29 -14.22
N SER A 170 -41.28 -26.91 -14.57
CA SER A 170 -40.79 -27.22 -15.92
C SER A 170 -39.62 -26.38 -16.45
N GLN A 171 -38.66 -27.16 -16.97
CA GLN A 171 -37.58 -26.84 -17.90
C GLN A 171 -36.25 -26.34 -17.33
N GLY A 172 -35.33 -27.30 -17.24
CA GLY A 172 -33.91 -27.07 -17.16
C GLY A 172 -33.38 -26.38 -18.42
N LEU A 173 -32.82 -25.20 -18.19
CA LEU A 173 -31.75 -24.64 -19.00
C LEU A 173 -30.72 -24.12 -17.99
N GLY A 174 -29.48 -24.61 -18.12
CA GLY A 174 -28.37 -24.21 -17.26
C GLY A 174 -28.21 -22.70 -17.24
N LYS A 175 -28.71 -22.06 -16.16
CA LYS A 175 -28.54 -20.64 -15.91
C LYS A 175 -27.07 -20.40 -15.59
N ARG A 176 -26.29 -20.03 -16.61
CA ARG A 176 -25.03 -19.32 -16.40
C ARG A 176 -25.35 -18.09 -15.57
N LYS A 177 -25.00 -18.15 -14.29
CA LYS A 177 -25.19 -17.06 -13.33
C LYS A 177 -24.26 -15.93 -13.78
N ARG A 178 -24.79 -15.02 -14.62
CA ARG A 178 -24.18 -13.71 -14.88
C ARG A 178 -24.11 -13.04 -13.51
N VAL A 179 -22.91 -13.01 -12.93
CA VAL A 179 -22.64 -12.25 -11.72
C VAL A 179 -22.94 -10.79 -12.08
N LYS A 180 -24.05 -10.27 -11.55
CA LYS A 180 -24.33 -8.85 -11.57
C LYS A 180 -23.29 -8.23 -10.65
N LEU A 181 -22.28 -7.58 -11.22
CA LEU A 181 -21.45 -6.61 -10.51
C LEU A 181 -22.41 -5.51 -10.05
N SER A 182 -22.86 -5.59 -8.81
CA SER A 182 -23.55 -4.49 -8.17
C SER A 182 -22.55 -3.34 -8.10
N SER A 183 -22.83 -2.27 -8.84
CA SER A 183 -22.18 -0.97 -8.73
C SER A 183 -22.25 -0.51 -7.26
N GLY A 184 -21.15 -0.72 -6.53
CA GLY A 184 -21.05 -0.49 -5.11
C GLY A 184 -20.00 0.58 -4.83
N THR A 185 -20.28 1.82 -5.24
CA THR A 185 -19.42 3.00 -5.09
C THR A 185 -18.94 3.27 -3.64
N LYS A 186 -19.53 2.60 -2.64
CA LYS A 186 -19.13 2.66 -1.22
C LYS A 186 -18.18 1.54 -0.76
N ALA A 187 -18.20 0.37 -1.40
CA ALA A 187 -17.27 -0.73 -1.10
C ALA A 187 -15.91 -0.49 -1.77
N ASP A 188 -15.92 0.10 -2.97
CA ASP A 188 -14.72 0.47 -3.72
C ASP A 188 -13.87 1.52 -3.00
N GLN A 189 -14.50 2.43 -2.24
CA GLN A 189 -13.81 3.39 -1.37
C GLN A 189 -13.11 2.73 -0.17
N SER A 190 -13.64 1.62 0.35
CA SER A 190 -13.10 0.92 1.52
C SER A 190 -11.92 0.01 1.19
N ILE A 191 -11.89 -0.61 0.00
CA ILE A 191 -10.75 -1.44 -0.44
C ILE A 191 -9.51 -0.55 -0.66
N MET A 192 -9.72 0.71 -1.04
CA MET A 192 -8.66 1.69 -1.29
C MET A 192 -8.43 2.65 -0.12
N ASP A 193 -8.80 2.24 1.09
CA ASP A 193 -8.61 3.04 2.30
C ASP A 193 -7.17 3.56 2.39
N VAL A 194 -7.03 4.78 2.93
CA VAL A 194 -5.74 5.44 3.15
C VAL A 194 -4.82 4.48 3.89
N LEU A 195 -3.72 4.06 3.25
CA LEU A 195 -2.66 3.28 3.87
C LEU A 195 -2.29 3.92 5.21
N LYS A 196 -2.31 3.13 6.28
CA LYS A 196 -1.82 3.55 7.59
C LYS A 196 -0.66 2.65 7.95
N HIS A 197 0.56 3.15 7.75
CA HIS A 197 1.74 2.37 8.09
C HIS A 197 1.84 2.20 9.60
N LYS A 198 2.04 0.96 10.04
CA LYS A 198 2.18 0.57 11.44
C LYS A 198 3.57 0.08 11.78
N SER A 199 4.38 -0.23 10.78
CA SER A 199 5.71 -0.82 10.93
C SER A 199 6.72 -0.15 10.00
N PHE A 200 8.01 -0.29 10.30
CA PHE A 200 9.07 0.22 9.42
C PHE A 200 9.03 -0.46 8.04
N LEU A 201 8.67 -1.74 7.97
CA LEU A 201 8.54 -2.48 6.73
C LEU A 201 7.52 -1.84 5.78
N GLU A 202 6.35 -1.47 6.30
CA GLU A 202 5.28 -0.85 5.53
C GLU A 202 5.72 0.49 4.92
N GLU A 203 6.32 1.35 5.73
CA GLU A 203 6.79 2.64 5.24
C GLU A 203 8.02 2.52 4.32
N LEU A 204 8.94 1.60 4.63
CA LEU A 204 10.11 1.36 3.78
C LEU A 204 9.71 0.84 2.40
N LEU A 205 8.71 -0.04 2.34
CA LEU A 205 8.15 -0.48 1.05
C LEU A 205 7.48 0.69 0.33
N PHE A 206 6.70 1.52 1.02
CA PHE A 206 6.10 2.70 0.42
C PHE A 206 7.13 3.63 -0.25
N TRP A 207 8.23 3.93 0.44
CA TRP A 207 9.31 4.70 -0.14
C TRP A 207 10.01 3.96 -1.28
N THR A 208 10.23 2.65 -1.15
CA THR A 208 10.74 1.82 -2.24
C THR A 208 9.89 1.99 -3.50
N ILE A 209 8.56 2.01 -3.37
CA ILE A 209 7.64 2.21 -4.49
C ILE A 209 7.73 3.63 -5.05
N LYS A 210 7.75 4.66 -4.18
CA LYS A 210 7.84 6.08 -4.60
C LYS A 210 9.15 6.40 -5.32
N TYR A 211 10.24 5.71 -4.98
CA TYR A 211 11.53 5.78 -5.67
C TYR A 211 11.65 4.74 -6.80
N GLU A 212 10.51 4.29 -7.35
CA GLU A 212 10.42 3.40 -8.52
C GLU A 212 11.20 2.09 -8.37
N PHE A 213 11.17 1.56 -7.15
CA PHE A 213 11.99 0.46 -6.66
C PHE A 213 13.48 0.81 -6.82
N PRO A 214 14.27 1.11 -5.79
CA PRO A 214 15.74 1.18 -6.00
C PRO A 214 16.37 -0.21 -5.96
N GLN A 215 17.35 -0.54 -6.82
CA GLN A 215 17.91 -1.91 -6.86
C GLN A 215 18.41 -2.36 -5.48
N LYS A 216 19.18 -1.51 -4.79
CA LYS A 216 19.72 -1.80 -3.46
C LYS A 216 18.63 -2.03 -2.41
N MET A 217 17.55 -1.25 -2.44
CA MET A 217 16.41 -1.46 -1.54
C MET A 217 15.71 -2.78 -1.83
N VAL A 218 15.47 -3.08 -3.12
CA VAL A 218 14.87 -4.36 -3.54
C VAL A 218 15.75 -5.53 -3.10
N THR A 219 17.06 -5.47 -3.34
CA THR A 219 18.00 -6.51 -2.91
C THR A 219 17.97 -6.72 -1.41
N PHE A 220 17.99 -5.65 -0.61
CA PHE A 220 17.87 -5.75 0.85
C PHE A 220 16.55 -6.42 1.28
N LEU A 221 15.41 -5.97 0.76
CA LEU A 221 14.08 -6.52 1.11
C LEU A 221 13.97 -8.00 0.71
N LEU A 222 14.50 -8.38 -0.46
CA LEU A 222 14.46 -9.77 -0.93
C LEU A 222 15.45 -10.68 -0.20
N ASN A 223 16.60 -10.18 0.25
CA ASN A 223 17.57 -10.97 1.02
C ASN A 223 17.05 -11.39 2.40
N MET A 224 15.99 -10.75 2.88
CA MET A 224 15.30 -11.10 4.13
C MET A 224 14.28 -12.25 3.98
N LEU A 225 13.90 -12.63 2.75
CA LEU A 225 12.91 -13.69 2.48
C LEU A 225 13.20 -15.09 3.08
N PRO A 226 14.45 -15.49 3.38
CA PRO A 226 14.69 -16.74 4.09
C PRO A 226 14.03 -16.80 5.48
N ASP A 227 13.80 -15.65 6.12
CA ASP A 227 13.04 -15.55 7.37
C ASP A 227 11.53 -15.56 7.08
N GLN A 228 10.83 -16.59 7.57
CA GLN A 228 9.43 -16.83 7.19
C GLN A 228 8.47 -15.79 7.76
N GLU A 229 8.71 -15.33 8.99
CA GLU A 229 7.88 -14.30 9.62
C GLU A 229 7.99 -12.99 8.84
N TYR A 230 9.21 -12.62 8.44
CA TYR A 230 9.43 -11.51 7.52
C TYR A 230 8.72 -11.73 6.17
N LYS A 231 8.87 -12.90 5.54
CA LYS A 231 8.26 -13.18 4.23
C LYS A 231 6.74 -13.00 4.25
N VAL A 232 6.07 -13.49 5.31
CA VAL A 232 4.63 -13.32 5.50
C VAL A 232 4.28 -11.83 5.62
N ALA A 233 4.97 -11.10 6.51
CA ALA A 233 4.72 -9.68 6.74
C ALA A 233 4.96 -8.85 5.47
N PHE A 234 6.06 -9.11 4.75
CA PHE A 234 6.41 -8.40 3.52
C PHE A 234 5.42 -8.69 2.40
N THR A 235 4.98 -9.94 2.25
CA THR A 235 3.97 -10.29 1.24
C THR A 235 2.64 -9.59 1.50
N LYS A 236 2.14 -9.61 2.75
CA LYS A 236 0.89 -8.90 3.12
C LYS A 236 1.01 -7.39 2.86
N THR A 237 2.14 -6.82 3.27
CA THR A 237 2.46 -5.40 3.05
C THR A 237 2.50 -5.07 1.56
N PHE A 238 3.13 -5.91 0.74
CA PHE A 238 3.20 -5.74 -0.70
C PHE A 238 1.81 -5.80 -1.35
N VAL A 239 0.97 -6.75 -0.93
CA VAL A 239 -0.44 -6.86 -1.36
C VAL A 239 -1.21 -5.56 -1.09
N GLN A 240 -1.12 -5.05 0.14
CA GLN A 240 -1.77 -3.80 0.55
C GLN A 240 -1.30 -2.57 -0.26
N HIS A 241 -0.10 -2.62 -0.84
CA HIS A 241 0.47 -1.52 -1.61
C HIS A 241 0.20 -1.60 -3.12
N TYR A 242 -0.43 -2.65 -3.65
CA TYR A 242 -0.59 -2.82 -5.11
C TYR A 242 -1.31 -1.66 -5.80
N ALA A 243 -2.34 -1.10 -5.16
CA ALA A 243 -3.03 0.09 -5.65
C ALA A 243 -2.07 1.26 -5.92
N PHE A 244 -1.09 1.44 -5.03
CA PHE A 244 -0.09 2.49 -5.11
C PHE A 244 1.01 2.15 -6.11
N ILE A 245 1.46 0.90 -6.12
CA ILE A 245 2.41 0.39 -7.13
C ILE A 245 1.88 0.72 -8.53
N MET A 246 0.59 0.48 -8.76
CA MET A 246 -0.02 0.74 -10.06
C MET A 246 -0.08 2.22 -10.42
N LYS A 247 -0.49 3.05 -9.47
CA LYS A 247 -0.53 4.50 -9.69
C LYS A 247 0.85 5.06 -10.02
N THR A 248 1.90 4.59 -9.34
CA THR A 248 3.28 4.98 -9.63
C THR A 248 3.73 4.43 -10.98
N LEU A 249 3.41 3.16 -11.31
CA LEU A 249 3.72 2.55 -12.61
C LEU A 249 3.15 3.38 -13.77
N LYS A 250 1.92 3.88 -13.62
CA LYS A 250 1.27 4.74 -14.64
C LYS A 250 1.97 6.10 -14.80
N LYS A 251 2.56 6.64 -13.74
CA LYS A 251 3.24 7.95 -13.77
C LYS A 251 4.71 7.84 -14.21
N SER A 252 5.34 6.68 -14.03
CA SER A 252 6.76 6.47 -14.32
C SER A 252 7.05 6.58 -15.82
N HIS A 253 8.16 7.25 -16.15
CA HIS A 253 8.69 7.31 -17.51
C HIS A 253 9.38 6.00 -17.93
N GLU A 254 9.82 5.18 -16.97
CA GLU A 254 10.47 3.88 -17.18
C GLU A 254 9.54 2.71 -16.80
N SER A 255 8.27 2.81 -17.21
CA SER A 255 7.22 1.86 -16.83
C SER A 255 7.55 0.39 -17.14
N ASP A 256 8.23 0.09 -18.26
CA ASP A 256 8.65 -1.28 -18.59
C ASP A 256 9.66 -1.86 -17.58
N THR A 257 10.68 -1.07 -17.23
CA THR A 257 11.69 -1.46 -16.23
C THR A 257 11.04 -1.64 -14.87
N MET A 258 10.16 -0.72 -14.47
CA MET A 258 9.44 -0.80 -13.20
C MET A 258 8.52 -2.04 -13.16
N SER A 259 7.78 -2.31 -14.24
CA SER A 259 6.91 -3.48 -14.39
C SER A 259 7.67 -4.80 -14.23
N ASN A 260 8.80 -4.95 -14.92
CA ASN A 260 9.65 -6.15 -14.81
C ASN A 260 10.08 -6.42 -13.37
N ARG A 261 10.36 -5.36 -12.60
CA ARG A 261 10.81 -5.47 -11.22
C ARG A 261 9.67 -5.80 -10.27
N ILE A 262 8.49 -5.23 -10.51
CA ILE A 262 7.26 -5.61 -9.79
C ILE A 262 6.95 -7.09 -10.02
N VAL A 263 7.01 -7.58 -11.27
CA VAL A 263 6.78 -8.99 -11.60
C VAL A 263 7.80 -9.87 -10.89
N HIS A 264 9.08 -9.52 -10.94
CA HIS A 264 10.14 -10.28 -10.28
C HIS A 264 9.93 -10.37 -8.76
N ILE A 265 9.62 -9.26 -8.08
CA ILE A 265 9.31 -9.27 -6.64
C ILE A 265 8.07 -10.12 -6.37
N SER A 266 7.01 -9.96 -7.16
CA SER A 266 5.76 -10.70 -7.01
C SER A 266 6.01 -12.22 -7.09
N VAL A 267 6.73 -12.69 -8.11
CA VAL A 267 7.06 -14.12 -8.28
C VAL A 267 7.83 -14.66 -7.09
N GLN A 268 8.75 -13.87 -6.51
CA GLN A 268 9.48 -14.30 -5.31
C GLN A 268 8.59 -14.39 -4.07
N LEU A 269 7.65 -13.46 -3.88
CA LEU A 269 6.74 -13.44 -2.73
C LEU A 269 5.70 -14.58 -2.80
N PHE A 270 5.05 -14.74 -3.95
CA PHE A 270 4.01 -15.75 -4.16
C PHE A 270 4.54 -17.13 -4.57
N SER A 271 5.85 -17.36 -4.43
CA SER A 271 6.48 -18.66 -4.70
C SER A 271 6.02 -19.80 -3.77
N ASN A 272 5.36 -19.48 -2.66
CA ASN A 272 4.81 -20.45 -1.71
C ASN A 272 3.28 -20.46 -1.83
N GLU A 273 2.71 -21.64 -2.13
CA GLU A 273 1.26 -21.84 -2.32
C GLU A 273 0.45 -21.48 -1.07
N GLU A 274 0.89 -21.93 0.12
CA GLU A 274 0.16 -21.68 1.37
C GLU A 274 0.10 -20.18 1.68
N LEU A 275 1.21 -19.47 1.50
CA LEU A 275 1.26 -18.02 1.67
C LEU A 275 0.39 -17.31 0.62
N ALA A 276 0.44 -17.74 -0.65
CA ALA A 276 -0.37 -17.16 -1.72
C ALA A 276 -1.88 -17.36 -1.46
N ARG A 277 -2.27 -18.53 -0.95
CA ARG A 277 -3.65 -18.79 -0.52
C ARG A 277 -4.05 -17.91 0.65
N GLN A 278 -3.18 -17.81 1.67
CA GLN A 278 -3.43 -16.98 2.85
C GLN A 278 -3.67 -15.51 2.48
N VAL A 279 -2.82 -14.90 1.66
CA VAL A 279 -3.00 -13.49 1.27
C VAL A 279 -4.16 -13.28 0.30
N THR A 280 -4.57 -14.32 -0.44
CA THR A 280 -5.79 -14.27 -1.24
C THR A 280 -7.03 -14.18 -0.37
N GLU A 281 -7.07 -14.97 0.72
CA GLU A 281 -8.20 -15.00 1.64
C GLU A 281 -8.19 -13.82 2.63
N GLU A 282 -7.04 -13.51 3.24
CA GLU A 282 -6.93 -12.50 4.31
C GLU A 282 -6.75 -11.07 3.80
N CYS A 283 -6.13 -10.88 2.63
CA CYS A 283 -5.84 -9.55 2.09
C CYS A 283 -6.68 -9.22 0.85
N GLN A 284 -7.67 -10.06 0.51
CA GLN A 284 -8.54 -9.88 -0.65
C GLN A 284 -7.74 -9.64 -1.95
N LEU A 285 -6.64 -10.37 -2.14
CA LEU A 285 -5.71 -10.14 -3.24
C LEU A 285 -6.43 -10.09 -4.60
N LEU A 286 -7.39 -10.99 -4.84
CA LEU A 286 -8.13 -11.03 -6.10
C LEU A 286 -8.96 -9.76 -6.33
N ASP A 287 -9.66 -9.27 -5.30
CA ASP A 287 -10.45 -8.04 -5.39
C ASP A 287 -9.53 -6.84 -5.67
N ILE A 288 -8.37 -6.77 -5.00
CA ILE A 288 -7.36 -5.74 -5.24
C ILE A 288 -6.84 -5.84 -6.68
N MET A 289 -6.47 -7.03 -7.16
CA MET A 289 -5.96 -7.22 -8.53
C MET A 289 -6.99 -6.79 -9.58
N VAL A 290 -8.26 -7.18 -9.43
CA VAL A 290 -9.33 -6.82 -10.36
C VAL A 290 -9.56 -5.30 -10.36
N THR A 291 -9.61 -4.68 -9.18
CA THR A 291 -9.80 -3.22 -9.04
C THR A 291 -8.65 -2.46 -9.69
N VAL A 292 -7.41 -2.88 -9.44
CA VAL A 292 -6.20 -2.28 -9.99
C VAL A 292 -6.14 -2.42 -11.52
N LEU A 293 -6.49 -3.59 -12.05
CA LEU A 293 -6.56 -3.83 -13.49
C LEU A 293 -7.65 -2.98 -14.15
N LEU A 294 -8.83 -2.87 -13.53
CA LEU A 294 -9.91 -2.03 -14.04
C LEU A 294 -9.46 -0.57 -14.14
N TYR A 295 -8.82 -0.05 -13.07
CA TYR A 295 -8.26 1.31 -13.06
C TYR A 295 -7.19 1.53 -14.14
N MET A 296 -6.32 0.55 -14.39
CA MET A 296 -5.37 0.62 -15.51
C MET A 296 -6.08 0.66 -16.86
N MET A 297 -7.06 -0.22 -17.06
CA MET A 297 -7.78 -0.33 -18.32
C MET A 297 -8.52 0.97 -18.62
N GLU A 298 -9.27 1.51 -17.66
CA GLU A 298 -9.94 2.81 -17.77
C GLU A 298 -8.98 3.93 -18.17
N SER A 299 -7.74 3.87 -17.68
CA SER A 299 -6.70 4.85 -18.00
C SER A 299 -6.18 4.76 -19.43
N CYS A 300 -6.34 3.60 -20.08
CA CYS A 300 -5.96 3.35 -21.47
C CYS A 300 -7.15 3.45 -22.43
N LEU A 301 -8.39 3.60 -21.92
CA LEU A 301 -9.57 3.73 -22.76
C LEU A 301 -9.53 5.08 -23.49
N ILE A 302 -9.43 5.01 -24.82
CA ILE A 302 -9.62 6.16 -25.69
C ILE A 302 -11.13 6.35 -25.87
N LYS A 303 -11.62 7.57 -25.65
CA LYS A 303 -13.03 7.90 -25.86
C LYS A 303 -13.37 7.67 -27.34
N SER A 304 -14.33 6.79 -27.62
CA SER A 304 -14.73 6.48 -29.00
C SER A 304 -15.38 7.72 -29.65
N GLU A 305 -14.80 8.23 -30.73
CA GLU A 305 -15.33 9.38 -31.49
C GLU A 305 -16.63 9.04 -32.26
N LEU A 306 -17.03 7.76 -32.30
CA LEU A 306 -18.18 7.28 -33.08
C LEU A 306 -19.56 7.63 -32.48
N GLN A 307 -19.63 8.23 -31.29
CA GLN A 307 -20.89 8.67 -30.67
C GLN A 307 -21.22 10.17 -30.88
N GLY A 308 -20.40 10.90 -31.66
CA GLY A 308 -20.58 12.35 -31.89
C GLY A 308 -21.34 12.77 -33.16
N ASN A 309 -21.69 11.85 -34.07
CA ASN A 309 -22.29 12.20 -35.37
C ASN A 309 -23.71 11.64 -35.54
N SER A 310 -24.57 11.82 -34.54
CA SER A 310 -26.01 11.55 -34.68
C SER A 310 -26.85 12.73 -34.19
N GLU A 311 -26.47 13.94 -34.61
CA GLU A 311 -27.41 15.05 -34.76
C GLU A 311 -27.22 15.60 -36.17
N LEU A 312 -28.14 15.22 -37.05
CA LEU A 312 -28.31 15.68 -38.42
C LEU A 312 -29.78 16.04 -38.60
#